data_AF-A0A954IUD8-F1
#
_entry.id   AF-A0A954IUD8-F1
#
_cell.length_a   1.000
_cell.length_b   1.000
_cell.length_c   1.000
_cell.angle_alpha   90.00
_cell.angle_beta   90.00
_cell.angle_gamma   90.00
#
_symmetry.space_group_name_H-M   'P 1'
#
loop_
_entity.id
_entity.type
_entity.pdbx_description
1 polymer ?
#
loop_
_entity_poly.entity_id
_entity_poly.type
_entity_poly.pdbx_seq_one_letter_code
_entity_poly.pdbx_strand_id
1 'polypeptide(L)'
;MKPAIALMPVLVCAAVAALWLTREGTPEVDRVKPSQNHETKTESDGLRVVASGMSEVAKSGEKGGEKSVAAPRIVDRVALSTTTSEQAAGSSTLGVSNDVARAWPVRSTSGTTPATAGRGGANPDVSVPTKIAFRALWYLGTDPEAEKTWLRAINDRNQPPGVRSDLIIDMVDEGYSDNDHPSEVDLPIIKSRLELIERYAPFAIDDVNKRAFEVAYRELLELYLRLGDKR
;
A
#
# COMPACT_ATOMS: atom_id res chain seq x y z
N MET A 1 -27.05 -48.95 31.32
CA MET A 1 -25.83 -48.18 31.68
C MET A 1 -25.55 -47.22 30.54
N LYS A 2 -25.68 -45.91 30.77
CA LYS A 2 -25.52 -44.85 29.75
C LYS A 2 -24.22 -44.10 30.04
N PRO A 3 -23.30 -43.91 29.08
CA PRO A 3 -22.13 -43.08 29.32
C PRO A 3 -22.52 -41.61 29.25
N ALA A 4 -22.17 -40.87 30.31
CA ALA A 4 -22.28 -39.42 30.38
C ALA A 4 -21.21 -38.80 29.47
N ILE A 5 -21.66 -38.08 28.45
CA ILE A 5 -20.80 -37.25 27.59
C ILE A 5 -20.60 -35.92 28.32
N ALA A 6 -19.40 -35.73 28.87
CA ALA A 6 -18.99 -34.47 29.47
C ALA A 6 -18.67 -33.47 28.36
N LEU A 7 -19.53 -32.45 28.21
CA LEU A 7 -19.22 -31.24 27.45
C LEU A 7 -18.13 -30.47 28.21
N MET A 8 -16.93 -30.38 27.63
CA MET A 8 -15.89 -29.45 28.04
C MET A 8 -16.05 -28.15 27.23
N PRO A 9 -16.25 -26.98 27.87
CA PRO A 9 -16.18 -25.71 27.17
C PRO A 9 -14.71 -25.38 26.85
N VAL A 10 -14.37 -25.37 25.57
CA VAL A 10 -13.09 -24.83 25.09
C VAL A 10 -13.16 -23.31 25.21
N LEU A 11 -12.70 -22.81 26.34
CA LEU A 11 -12.51 -21.40 26.62
C LEU A 11 -11.21 -20.95 25.93
N VAL A 12 -11.29 -20.58 24.65
CA VAL A 12 -10.19 -19.91 23.94
C VAL A 12 -10.22 -18.42 24.29
N CYS A 13 -9.58 -18.07 25.40
CA CYS A 13 -9.15 -16.70 25.69
C CYS A 13 -7.62 -16.67 25.72
N ALA A 14 -7.01 -16.21 24.64
CA ALA A 14 -5.64 -15.65 24.62
C ALA A 14 -5.56 -14.74 23.38
N ALA A 15 -5.76 -13.42 23.51
CA ALA A 15 -4.72 -12.47 23.89
C ALA A 15 -3.50 -12.51 22.94
N VAL A 16 -3.66 -11.94 21.75
CA VAL A 16 -2.53 -11.44 20.93
C VAL A 16 -2.79 -9.97 20.63
N ALA A 17 -2.78 -9.17 21.70
CA ALA A 17 -2.70 -7.72 21.65
C ALA A 17 -1.89 -7.30 22.87
N ALA A 18 -0.60 -7.03 22.64
CA ALA A 18 0.41 -6.43 23.54
C ALA A 18 1.70 -7.27 23.64
N LEU A 19 2.48 -7.28 22.56
CA LEU A 19 3.91 -7.58 22.65
C LEU A 19 4.72 -6.60 21.77
N TRP A 20 4.56 -5.30 22.06
CA TRP A 20 5.37 -4.22 21.48
C TRP A 20 5.80 -3.19 22.53
N LEU A 21 6.12 -3.65 23.75
CA LEU A 21 6.67 -2.76 24.77
C LEU A 21 7.66 -3.52 25.66
N THR A 22 8.89 -3.67 25.19
CA THR A 22 10.16 -3.71 25.97
C THR A 22 11.31 -4.15 25.07
N ARG A 23 11.93 -3.18 24.38
CA ARG A 23 13.32 -3.31 23.94
C ARG A 23 14.00 -1.95 24.02
N GLU A 24 14.09 -1.43 25.23
CA GLU A 24 15.11 -0.44 25.59
C GLU A 24 16.42 -1.21 25.80
N GLY A 25 17.20 -1.35 24.74
CA GLY A 25 18.60 -1.70 24.82
C GLY A 25 19.39 -0.43 24.52
N THR A 26 19.86 0.25 25.55
CA THR A 26 20.86 1.31 25.43
C THR A 26 22.18 0.69 24.97
N PRO A 27 22.74 1.05 23.81
CA PRO A 27 24.13 0.73 23.54
C PRO A 27 25.02 1.67 24.38
N GLU A 28 25.82 1.02 25.21
CA GLU A 28 26.92 1.55 25.99
C GLU A 28 27.75 2.56 25.17
N VAL A 29 27.90 3.77 25.73
CA VAL A 29 28.70 4.85 25.17
C VAL A 29 30.16 4.50 25.41
N ASP A 30 30.79 3.88 24.40
CA ASP A 30 32.22 3.68 24.42
C ASP A 30 32.94 5.01 24.14
N ARG A 31 33.78 5.35 25.09
CA ARG A 31 34.42 6.64 25.31
C ARG A 31 35.57 6.84 24.31
N VAL A 32 35.28 7.40 23.14
CA VAL A 32 36.32 7.83 22.19
C VAL A 32 36.93 9.16 22.64
N LYS A 33 38.26 9.14 22.82
CA LYS A 33 39.10 10.29 23.19
C LYS A 33 38.98 11.44 22.19
N PRO A 34 38.91 12.71 22.64
CA PRO A 34 39.04 13.85 21.76
C PRO A 34 40.51 14.01 21.34
N SER A 35 40.81 13.73 20.07
CA SER A 35 42.03 14.23 19.44
C SER A 35 41.75 15.66 18.98
N GLN A 36 42.39 16.60 19.64
CA GLN A 36 42.58 17.96 19.15
C GLN A 36 43.19 17.89 17.75
N ASN A 37 42.73 18.76 16.83
CA ASN A 37 43.61 19.58 15.99
C ASN A 37 42.84 20.48 15.00
N HIS A 38 43.18 21.77 15.12
CA HIS A 38 43.27 22.84 14.13
C HIS A 38 42.02 23.53 13.55
N GLU A 39 41.82 24.73 14.09
CA GLU A 39 41.43 25.98 13.42
C GLU A 39 41.66 26.03 11.90
N THR A 40 40.65 26.50 11.16
CA THR A 40 40.81 27.69 10.31
C THR A 40 39.50 28.48 10.22
N LYS A 41 39.69 29.77 10.44
CA LYS A 41 38.80 30.93 10.42
C LYS A 41 38.47 31.40 9.00
N THR A 42 37.20 31.78 8.77
CA THR A 42 36.70 32.79 7.80
C THR A 42 35.17 32.86 8.03
N GLU A 43 34.55 33.84 8.68
CA GLU A 43 34.53 35.30 8.51
C GLU A 43 33.96 35.77 7.15
N SER A 44 32.64 36.04 7.15
CA SER A 44 31.88 36.99 6.31
C SER A 44 30.39 36.77 6.63
N ASP A 45 29.76 37.46 7.57
CA ASP A 45 29.37 38.88 7.61
C ASP A 45 28.34 39.32 6.55
N GLY A 46 27.21 39.83 7.06
CA GLY A 46 26.29 40.78 6.42
C GLY A 46 25.32 40.31 5.33
N LEU A 47 24.01 40.23 5.63
CA LEU A 47 23.06 41.30 5.28
C LEU A 47 21.64 41.08 5.85
N ARG A 48 21.12 42.14 6.50
CA ARG A 48 19.73 42.38 6.94
C ARG A 48 18.85 42.88 5.77
N VAL A 49 17.56 42.52 5.74
CA VAL A 49 16.37 43.33 5.35
C VAL A 49 15.14 42.56 5.88
N VAL A 50 14.43 42.88 6.98
CA VAL A 50 13.41 43.92 7.30
C VAL A 50 12.28 44.13 6.28
N ALA A 51 11.08 43.59 6.54
CA ALA A 51 9.73 44.16 6.29
C ALA A 51 8.68 43.14 6.81
N SER A 52 7.82 43.39 7.80
CA SER A 52 6.72 44.37 7.99
C SER A 52 5.60 44.33 6.94
N GLY A 53 4.38 44.10 7.42
CA GLY A 53 3.07 44.17 6.72
C GLY A 53 2.17 43.03 7.23
N MET A 54 1.34 43.15 8.27
CA MET A 54 0.18 44.03 8.51
C MET A 54 -0.84 44.06 7.36
N SER A 55 -2.02 43.52 7.66
CA SER A 55 -3.39 43.90 7.26
C SER A 55 -4.25 42.63 7.13
N GLU A 56 -5.23 42.43 8.02
CA GLU A 56 -6.64 42.85 7.86
C GLU A 56 -7.36 42.04 6.76
N VAL A 57 -8.64 41.67 6.79
CA VAL A 57 -9.77 41.71 7.72
C VAL A 57 -10.90 40.98 6.97
N ALA A 58 -11.95 40.57 7.68
CA ALA A 58 -13.26 40.13 7.17
C ALA A 58 -13.36 38.67 6.66
N LYS A 59 -14.45 37.93 6.81
CA LYS A 59 -15.82 38.32 7.18
C LYS A 59 -16.61 37.12 7.71
N SER A 60 -17.47 37.43 8.67
CA SER A 60 -18.64 36.70 9.16
C SER A 60 -19.52 36.02 8.10
N GLY A 61 -20.18 34.94 8.51
CA GLY A 61 -21.41 34.38 7.92
C GLY A 61 -21.70 33.02 8.55
N GLU A 62 -22.29 32.91 9.74
CA GLU A 62 -23.68 33.16 10.12
C GLU A 62 -24.67 32.04 9.70
N LYS A 63 -25.22 31.40 10.74
CA LYS A 63 -26.55 30.77 10.91
C LYS A 63 -26.94 29.50 10.14
N GLY A 64 -27.27 28.50 10.94
CA GLY A 64 -28.69 28.18 11.19
C GLY A 64 -29.13 26.78 10.77
N GLY A 65 -29.64 26.01 11.73
CA GLY A 65 -30.33 24.75 11.43
C GLY A 65 -30.48 23.81 12.63
N GLU A 66 -31.13 24.28 13.68
CA GLU A 66 -31.59 23.41 14.78
C GLU A 66 -32.70 22.46 14.32
N LYS A 67 -32.61 21.22 14.84
CA LYS A 67 -33.68 20.37 15.38
C LYS A 67 -34.98 20.23 14.57
N SER A 68 -35.29 18.99 14.18
CA SER A 68 -36.61 18.47 14.51
C SER A 68 -36.56 17.00 14.91
N VAL A 69 -37.26 16.74 16.01
CA VAL A 69 -37.42 15.50 16.75
C VAL A 69 -38.74 14.84 16.30
N ALA A 70 -38.81 13.53 16.54
CA ALA A 70 -40.00 12.67 16.67
C ALA A 70 -40.58 11.96 15.42
N ALA A 71 -40.58 10.63 15.56
CA ALA A 71 -41.29 9.57 14.86
C ALA A 71 -42.83 9.64 15.08
N PRO A 72 -43.65 8.59 14.88
CA PRO A 72 -43.52 7.34 14.11
C PRO A 72 -44.71 7.11 13.14
N ARG A 73 -44.72 6.03 12.36
CA ARG A 73 -45.92 5.18 12.14
C ARG A 73 -45.63 3.92 11.33
N ILE A 74 -45.85 2.80 12.02
CA ILE A 74 -46.14 1.46 11.52
C ILE A 74 -47.37 1.52 10.61
N VAL A 75 -47.29 0.93 9.42
CA VAL A 75 -48.39 0.15 8.82
C VAL A 75 -47.80 -0.96 7.95
N ASP A 76 -48.20 -2.19 8.28
CA ASP A 76 -48.09 -3.38 7.46
C ASP A 76 -48.70 -3.16 6.06
N ARG A 77 -48.03 -3.66 5.01
CA ARG A 77 -48.77 -4.18 3.85
C ARG A 77 -48.02 -5.30 3.15
N VAL A 78 -48.54 -6.50 3.39
CA VAL A 78 -48.45 -7.71 2.57
C VAL A 78 -48.83 -7.40 1.12
N ALA A 79 -47.99 -7.81 0.15
CA ALA A 79 -48.43 -8.34 -1.14
C ALA A 79 -47.27 -8.96 -1.92
N LEU A 80 -47.32 -10.28 -1.95
CA LEU A 80 -46.70 -11.20 -2.90
C LEU A 80 -47.15 -10.87 -4.34
N SER A 81 -46.23 -10.82 -5.30
CA SER A 81 -46.49 -11.06 -6.73
C SER A 81 -45.20 -11.39 -7.49
N THR A 82 -45.11 -12.66 -7.87
CA THR A 82 -44.36 -13.24 -8.99
C THR A 82 -44.67 -12.55 -10.32
N THR A 83 -43.66 -12.44 -11.21
CA THR A 83 -43.69 -12.40 -12.70
C THR A 83 -42.33 -11.81 -13.13
N THR A 84 -41.65 -12.15 -14.22
CA THR A 84 -41.80 -13.13 -15.30
C THR A 84 -40.43 -13.17 -15.99
N SER A 85 -40.03 -14.36 -16.41
CA SER A 85 -38.91 -14.59 -17.31
C SER A 85 -39.34 -14.17 -18.72
N GLU A 86 -38.62 -13.24 -19.36
CA GLU A 86 -38.70 -13.09 -20.82
C GLU A 86 -37.34 -12.74 -21.42
N GLN A 87 -37.02 -13.53 -22.43
CA GLN A 87 -35.75 -13.70 -23.10
C GLN A 87 -35.98 -13.32 -24.57
N ALA A 88 -35.30 -12.30 -25.07
CA ALA A 88 -35.03 -12.07 -26.50
C ALA A 88 -34.06 -10.88 -26.61
N ALA A 89 -32.80 -11.09 -26.98
CA ALA A 89 -32.30 -11.21 -28.36
C ALA A 89 -32.21 -9.86 -29.09
N GLY A 90 -30.98 -9.49 -29.47
CA GLY A 90 -30.68 -8.31 -30.30
C GLY A 90 -29.31 -7.70 -29.93
N SER A 91 -28.20 -8.36 -30.29
CA SER A 91 -27.49 -8.17 -31.56
C SER A 91 -26.49 -6.99 -31.54
N SER A 92 -25.22 -7.40 -31.39
CA SER A 92 -24.08 -7.03 -32.24
C SER A 92 -23.41 -5.65 -32.11
N THR A 93 -22.08 -5.78 -32.16
CA THR A 93 -21.08 -4.81 -32.65
C THR A 93 -20.83 -3.58 -31.79
N LEU A 94 -19.80 -3.67 -30.95
CA LEU A 94 -18.52 -3.00 -31.22
C LEU A 94 -17.44 -3.71 -30.41
N GLY A 95 -16.64 -4.52 -31.11
CA GLY A 95 -15.38 -5.02 -30.60
C GLY A 95 -14.45 -3.84 -30.38
N VAL A 96 -14.32 -3.43 -29.12
CA VAL A 96 -13.10 -2.81 -28.65
C VAL A 96 -12.22 -3.97 -28.22
N SER A 97 -11.43 -4.46 -29.18
CA SER A 97 -10.25 -5.27 -28.87
C SER A 97 -9.43 -4.51 -27.84
N ASN A 98 -9.46 -4.99 -26.61
CA ASN A 98 -8.54 -4.57 -25.56
C ASN A 98 -7.21 -5.31 -25.71
N ASP A 99 -6.81 -5.60 -26.96
CA ASP A 99 -5.48 -6.02 -27.37
C ASP A 99 -4.55 -4.79 -27.39
N VAL A 100 -4.53 -4.05 -26.28
CA VAL A 100 -3.30 -3.36 -25.91
C VAL A 100 -2.52 -4.41 -25.16
N ALA A 101 -1.77 -5.22 -25.90
CA ALA A 101 -0.58 -5.84 -25.37
C ALA A 101 0.13 -4.77 -24.55
N ARG A 102 0.06 -4.89 -23.22
CA ARG A 102 0.60 -3.97 -22.21
C ARG A 102 2.12 -4.12 -22.15
N ALA A 103 2.74 -4.26 -23.32
CA ALA A 103 4.17 -4.19 -23.52
C ALA A 103 4.54 -2.71 -23.36
N TRP A 104 4.95 -2.38 -22.15
CA TRP A 104 5.63 -1.14 -21.80
C TRP A 104 6.52 -0.59 -22.95
N PRO A 105 6.33 0.66 -23.39
CA PRO A 105 7.41 1.45 -23.93
C PRO A 105 7.57 2.70 -23.06
N VAL A 106 8.35 2.60 -21.98
CA VAL A 106 8.88 3.82 -21.35
C VAL A 106 9.95 4.37 -22.28
N ARG A 107 9.58 5.40 -23.06
CA ARG A 107 10.51 6.28 -23.79
C ARG A 107 11.62 6.69 -22.82
N SER A 108 12.77 6.06 -22.99
CA SER A 108 13.97 6.35 -22.23
C SER A 108 14.59 7.60 -22.83
N THR A 109 14.43 8.76 -22.19
CA THR A 109 15.35 9.87 -22.42
C THR A 109 16.73 9.40 -21.97
N SER A 110 17.62 9.28 -22.93
CA SER A 110 18.96 8.76 -22.79
C SER A 110 19.78 9.73 -21.92
N GLY A 111 20.11 9.29 -20.71
CA GLY A 111 21.08 9.93 -19.83
C GLY A 111 22.03 8.87 -19.32
N THR A 112 23.10 8.62 -20.07
CA THR A 112 24.20 7.72 -19.75
C THR A 112 24.87 8.09 -18.42
N THR A 113 25.06 7.12 -17.53
CA THR A 113 26.20 7.09 -16.60
C THR A 113 26.45 5.67 -16.07
N PRO A 114 27.71 5.27 -15.85
CA PRO A 114 28.12 3.87 -15.78
C PRO A 114 27.93 3.26 -14.39
N ALA A 115 27.58 1.96 -14.39
CA ALA A 115 27.47 1.13 -13.21
C ALA A 115 28.85 0.89 -12.57
N THR A 116 29.04 1.39 -11.34
CA THR A 116 30.08 0.91 -10.42
C THR A 116 29.40 0.00 -9.41
N ALA A 117 29.68 -1.30 -9.50
CA ALA A 117 29.29 -2.29 -8.51
C ALA A 117 30.18 -2.12 -7.27
N GLY A 118 29.80 -1.18 -6.39
CA GLY A 118 30.45 -0.92 -5.11
C GLY A 118 29.59 -1.44 -3.96
N ARG A 119 30.09 -2.44 -3.25
CA ARG A 119 29.53 -3.03 -2.04
C ARG A 119 29.66 -2.06 -0.87
N GLY A 120 28.57 -1.82 -0.14
CA GLY A 120 28.60 -1.38 1.27
C GLY A 120 28.60 0.13 1.49
N GLY A 121 27.40 0.69 1.61
CA GLY A 121 27.18 2.08 2.03
C GLY A 121 25.82 2.55 1.55
N ALA A 122 24.76 2.17 2.27
CA ALA A 122 23.42 2.66 2.01
C ALA A 122 23.40 4.16 2.32
N ASN A 123 23.71 4.97 1.32
CA ASN A 123 23.35 6.38 1.35
C ASN A 123 21.82 6.39 1.27
N PRO A 124 21.11 6.81 2.33
CA PRO A 124 19.64 6.73 2.39
C PRO A 124 18.95 7.62 1.36
N ASP A 125 19.72 8.44 0.64
CA ASP A 125 19.24 9.43 -0.31
C ASP A 125 19.26 8.95 -1.78
N VAL A 126 19.70 7.72 -2.04
CA VAL A 126 19.69 7.19 -3.42
C VAL A 126 18.33 6.58 -3.72
N SER A 127 17.53 7.34 -4.47
CA SER A 127 16.25 6.90 -5.02
C SER A 127 16.40 5.59 -5.80
N VAL A 128 15.42 4.69 -5.65
CA VAL A 128 15.42 3.41 -6.38
C VAL A 128 15.10 3.67 -7.85
N PRO A 129 15.96 3.27 -8.79
CA PRO A 129 15.62 3.42 -10.20
C PRO A 129 14.31 2.69 -10.53
N THR A 130 13.36 3.38 -11.18
CA THR A 130 12.02 2.84 -11.48
C THR A 130 12.05 1.45 -12.11
N LYS A 131 12.96 1.20 -13.06
CA LYS A 131 13.11 -0.12 -13.72
C LYS A 131 13.45 -1.24 -12.73
N ILE A 132 14.24 -0.93 -11.70
CA ILE A 132 14.61 -1.89 -10.66
C ILE A 132 13.44 -2.11 -9.70
N ALA A 133 12.70 -1.05 -9.37
CA ALA A 133 11.50 -1.16 -8.54
C ALA A 133 10.43 -2.08 -9.18
N PHE A 134 10.12 -1.90 -10.46
CA PHE A 134 9.17 -2.76 -11.17
C PHE A 134 9.68 -4.19 -11.34
N ARG A 135 10.98 -4.38 -11.58
CA ARG A 135 11.57 -5.72 -11.63
C ARG A 135 11.44 -6.48 -10.31
N ALA A 136 11.41 -5.77 -9.18
CA ALA A 136 11.23 -6.41 -7.87
C ALA A 136 9.84 -7.06 -7.71
N LEU A 137 8.81 -6.62 -8.45
CA LEU A 137 7.46 -7.19 -8.38
C LEU A 137 7.44 -8.69 -8.71
N TRP A 138 8.30 -9.11 -9.65
CA TRP A 138 8.42 -10.50 -10.10
C TRP A 138 8.88 -11.47 -9.00
N TYR A 139 9.50 -10.96 -7.94
CA TYR A 139 10.02 -11.74 -6.84
C TYR A 139 9.35 -11.40 -5.51
N LEU A 140 8.29 -10.58 -5.54
CA LEU A 140 7.61 -10.12 -4.34
C LEU A 140 6.82 -11.27 -3.70
N GLY A 141 7.16 -11.62 -2.45
CA GLY A 141 6.64 -12.77 -1.72
C GLY A 141 7.52 -14.03 -1.81
N THR A 142 8.62 -13.98 -2.56
CA THR A 142 9.60 -15.09 -2.66
C THR A 142 11.02 -14.65 -2.28
N ASP A 143 11.44 -13.44 -2.65
CA ASP A 143 12.76 -12.89 -2.35
C ASP A 143 12.68 -11.71 -1.35
N PRO A 144 13.26 -11.85 -0.14
CA PRO A 144 13.32 -10.75 0.83
C PRO A 144 14.05 -9.49 0.35
N GLU A 145 15.03 -9.60 -0.56
CA GLU A 145 15.73 -8.42 -1.10
C GLU A 145 14.87 -7.66 -2.12
N ALA A 146 14.01 -8.37 -2.86
CA ALA A 146 13.01 -7.76 -3.71
C ALA A 146 11.97 -7.00 -2.89
N GLU A 147 11.49 -7.59 -1.79
CA GLU A 147 10.59 -6.93 -0.84
C GLU A 147 11.21 -5.63 -0.30
N LYS A 148 12.47 -5.65 0.15
CA LYS A 148 13.18 -4.45 0.60
C LYS A 148 13.30 -3.38 -0.49
N THR A 149 13.60 -3.81 -1.71
CA THR A 149 13.75 -2.91 -2.86
C THR A 149 12.43 -2.23 -3.21
N TRP A 150 11.34 -3.01 -3.28
CA TRP A 150 9.99 -2.52 -3.50
C TRP A 150 9.54 -1.59 -2.37
N LEU A 151 9.74 -1.99 -1.10
CA LEU A 151 9.36 -1.19 0.06
C LEU A 151 10.09 0.16 0.10
N ARG A 152 11.37 0.20 -0.27
CA ARG A 152 12.11 1.46 -0.39
C ARG A 152 11.55 2.34 -1.50
N ALA A 153 11.20 1.76 -2.65
CA ALA A 153 10.66 2.51 -3.78
C ALA A 153 9.27 3.10 -3.50
N ILE A 154 8.36 2.36 -2.88
CA ILE A 154 7.01 2.87 -2.56
C ILE A 154 7.01 3.90 -1.43
N ASN A 155 8.07 3.99 -0.62
CA ASN A 155 8.19 4.97 0.46
C ASN A 155 9.13 6.14 0.11
N ASP A 156 9.67 6.16 -1.10
CA ASP A 156 10.54 7.24 -1.57
C ASP A 156 9.72 8.46 -1.98
N ARG A 157 9.83 9.55 -1.23
CA ARG A 157 9.13 10.81 -1.52
C ARG A 157 9.61 11.48 -2.81
N ASN A 158 10.80 11.14 -3.29
CA ASN A 158 11.33 11.62 -4.56
C ASN A 158 10.73 10.85 -5.75
N GLN A 159 10.09 9.71 -5.50
CA GLN A 159 9.38 8.95 -6.52
C GLN A 159 8.01 9.60 -6.79
N PRO A 160 7.61 9.80 -8.07
CA PRO A 160 6.30 10.35 -8.39
C PRO A 160 5.18 9.52 -7.74
N PRO A 161 4.14 10.16 -7.17
CA PRO A 161 3.04 9.46 -6.50
C PRO A 161 2.37 8.40 -7.39
N GLY A 162 2.21 8.69 -8.69
CA GLY A 162 1.67 7.74 -9.66
C GLY A 162 2.51 6.46 -9.73
N VAL A 163 3.84 6.59 -9.82
CA VAL A 163 4.73 5.41 -9.87
C VAL A 163 4.68 4.61 -8.57
N ARG A 164 4.57 5.27 -7.41
CA ARG A 164 4.41 4.56 -6.13
C ARG A 164 3.09 3.79 -6.07
N SER A 165 2.01 4.40 -6.57
CA SER A 165 0.71 3.73 -6.71
C SER A 165 0.80 2.52 -7.65
N ASP A 166 1.40 2.70 -8.83
CA ASP A 166 1.55 1.64 -9.84
C ASP A 166 2.37 0.47 -9.27
N LEU A 167 3.47 0.73 -8.56
CA LEU A 167 4.26 -0.32 -7.89
C LEU A 167 3.47 -1.11 -6.84
N ILE A 168 2.46 -0.52 -6.21
CA ILE A 168 1.61 -1.21 -5.24
C ILE A 168 0.51 -2.00 -5.96
N ILE A 169 -0.10 -1.45 -7.02
CA ILE A 169 -1.21 -2.07 -7.74
C ILE A 169 -0.70 -3.18 -8.69
N ASP A 170 0.37 -2.94 -9.43
CA ASP A 170 0.87 -3.89 -10.44
C ASP A 170 1.44 -5.18 -9.80
N MET A 171 1.67 -5.22 -8.48
CA MET A 171 2.00 -6.48 -7.80
C MET A 171 0.87 -7.52 -7.91
N VAL A 172 -0.35 -7.10 -8.23
CA VAL A 172 -1.49 -8.00 -8.40
C VAL A 172 -1.38 -8.78 -9.71
N ASP A 173 -0.72 -8.23 -10.74
CA ASP A 173 -0.67 -8.80 -12.10
C ASP A 173 0.70 -9.45 -12.43
N GLU A 174 1.75 -9.14 -11.66
CA GLU A 174 3.13 -9.52 -12.00
C GLU A 174 3.67 -10.69 -11.18
N GLY A 175 4.62 -11.45 -11.73
CA GLY A 175 5.40 -12.45 -10.98
C GLY A 175 4.71 -13.79 -10.74
N TYR A 176 3.69 -14.12 -11.53
CA TYR A 176 3.09 -15.45 -11.55
C TYR A 176 3.77 -16.35 -12.58
N SER A 177 3.45 -17.64 -12.53
CA SER A 177 3.91 -18.59 -13.56
C SER A 177 3.36 -18.24 -14.95
N ASP A 178 2.11 -17.78 -14.99
CA ASP A 178 1.44 -17.16 -16.14
C ASP A 178 0.72 -15.90 -15.61
N ASN A 179 1.24 -14.72 -15.95
CA ASN A 179 0.68 -13.45 -15.48
C ASN A 179 -0.74 -13.20 -15.99
N ASP A 180 -1.08 -13.69 -17.19
CA ASP A 180 -2.40 -13.49 -17.79
C ASP A 180 -3.43 -14.48 -17.21
N HIS A 181 -2.97 -15.64 -16.72
CA HIS A 181 -3.83 -16.68 -16.16
C HIS A 181 -3.28 -17.29 -14.86
N PRO A 182 -3.27 -16.54 -13.74
CA PRO A 182 -2.83 -17.08 -12.47
C PRO A 182 -3.64 -18.32 -12.08
N SER A 183 -2.95 -19.34 -11.60
CA SER A 183 -3.50 -20.67 -11.33
C SER A 183 -3.31 -21.06 -9.85
N GLU A 184 -3.80 -22.24 -9.47
CA GLU A 184 -3.73 -22.70 -8.07
C GLU A 184 -2.30 -22.86 -7.55
N VAL A 185 -1.32 -23.07 -8.43
CA VAL A 185 0.10 -23.15 -8.06
C VAL A 185 0.63 -21.80 -7.55
N ASP A 186 -0.03 -20.71 -7.92
CA ASP A 186 0.33 -19.33 -7.55
C ASP A 186 -0.36 -18.89 -6.23
N LEU A 187 -1.23 -19.73 -5.63
CA LEU A 187 -1.87 -19.43 -4.33
C LEU A 187 -0.86 -19.07 -3.22
N PRO A 188 0.31 -19.73 -3.08
CA PRO A 188 1.30 -19.35 -2.07
C PRO A 188 1.84 -17.92 -2.24
N ILE A 189 2.10 -17.46 -3.47
CA ILE A 189 2.62 -16.11 -3.71
C ILE A 189 1.52 -15.06 -3.51
N ILE A 190 0.28 -15.34 -3.93
CA ILE A 190 -0.89 -14.48 -3.67
C ILE A 190 -1.08 -14.28 -2.16
N LYS A 191 -1.04 -15.37 -1.39
CA LYS A 191 -1.16 -15.31 0.07
C LYS A 191 -0.02 -14.49 0.70
N SER A 192 1.22 -14.70 0.26
CA SER A 192 2.35 -13.92 0.76
C SER A 192 2.19 -12.42 0.50
N ARG A 193 1.67 -12.03 -0.67
CA ARG A 193 1.40 -10.62 -1.00
C ARG A 193 0.27 -10.02 -0.16
N LEU A 194 -0.79 -10.78 0.14
CA LEU A 194 -1.83 -10.33 1.09
C LEU A 194 -1.20 -10.02 2.46
N GLU A 195 -0.35 -10.90 2.98
CA GLU A 195 0.36 -10.69 4.26
C GLU A 195 1.27 -9.45 4.22
N LEU A 196 1.90 -9.15 3.08
CA LEU A 196 2.68 -7.92 2.89
C LEU A 196 1.80 -6.67 2.96
N ILE A 197 0.66 -6.68 2.27
CA ILE A 197 -0.27 -5.55 2.30
C ILE A 197 -0.80 -5.32 3.72
N GLU A 198 -1.22 -6.38 4.42
CA GLU A 198 -1.68 -6.29 5.81
C GLU A 198 -0.60 -5.70 6.75
N ARG A 199 0.66 -6.04 6.50
CA ARG A 199 1.80 -5.52 7.28
C ARG A 199 2.08 -4.05 7.00
N TYR A 200 2.01 -3.60 5.75
CA TYR A 200 2.51 -2.28 5.34
C TYR A 200 1.42 -1.23 5.11
N ALA A 201 0.20 -1.62 4.75
CA ALA A 201 -0.89 -0.68 4.50
C ALA A 201 -1.21 0.25 5.68
N PRO A 202 -1.17 -0.18 6.96
CA PRO A 202 -1.38 0.72 8.10
C PRO A 202 -0.34 1.84 8.21
N PHE A 203 0.82 1.67 7.58
CA PHE A 203 1.95 2.60 7.63
C PHE A 203 2.19 3.31 6.29
N ALA A 204 1.17 3.36 5.41
CA ALA A 204 1.26 4.08 4.16
C ALA A 204 1.67 5.55 4.39
N ILE A 205 2.67 6.02 3.63
CA ILE A 205 3.25 7.36 3.80
C ILE A 205 2.29 8.50 3.43
N ASP A 206 1.30 8.24 2.59
CA ASP A 206 0.27 9.18 2.15
C ASP A 206 -1.00 8.46 1.64
N ASP A 207 -2.02 9.27 1.31
CA ASP A 207 -3.31 8.79 0.80
C ASP A 207 -3.22 8.08 -0.55
N VAL A 208 -2.19 8.37 -1.35
CA VAL A 208 -2.00 7.72 -2.66
C VAL A 208 -1.61 6.27 -2.43
N ASN A 209 -0.59 6.02 -1.61
CA ASN A 209 -0.20 4.68 -1.23
C ASN A 209 -1.33 3.95 -0.50
N LYS A 210 -2.04 4.63 0.41
CA LYS A 210 -3.16 4.03 1.14
C LYS A 210 -4.24 3.49 0.19
N ARG A 211 -4.70 4.30 -0.77
CA ARG A 211 -5.68 3.87 -1.77
C ARG A 211 -5.15 2.75 -2.66
N ALA A 212 -3.87 2.81 -3.04
CA ALA A 212 -3.25 1.77 -3.83
C ALA A 212 -3.23 0.42 -3.08
N PHE A 213 -2.93 0.43 -1.77
CA PHE A 213 -3.02 -0.76 -0.93
C PHE A 213 -4.45 -1.32 -0.82
N GLU A 214 -5.46 -0.46 -0.66
CA GLU A 214 -6.87 -0.87 -0.62
C GLU A 214 -7.30 -1.55 -1.93
N VAL A 215 -6.85 -1.04 -3.08
CA VAL A 215 -7.09 -1.64 -4.41
C VAL A 215 -6.40 -2.99 -4.52
N ALA A 216 -5.10 -3.04 -4.26
CA ALA A 216 -4.30 -4.26 -4.38
C ALA A 216 -4.81 -5.37 -3.45
N TYR A 217 -5.21 -5.04 -2.22
CA TYR A 217 -5.78 -5.99 -1.27
C TYR A 217 -7.06 -6.62 -1.80
N ARG A 218 -7.99 -5.79 -2.29
CA ARG A 218 -9.28 -6.28 -2.83
C ARG A 218 -9.06 -7.23 -4.00
N GLU A 219 -8.19 -6.88 -4.94
CA GLU A 219 -7.97 -7.67 -6.14
C GLU A 219 -7.22 -8.98 -5.83
N LEU A 220 -6.21 -8.96 -4.95
CA LEU A 220 -5.56 -10.19 -4.50
C LEU A 220 -6.50 -11.09 -3.70
N LEU A 221 -7.40 -10.54 -2.89
CA LEU A 221 -8.37 -11.32 -2.13
C LEU A 221 -9.38 -11.99 -3.06
N GLU A 222 -9.89 -11.27 -4.06
CA GLU A 222 -10.76 -11.82 -5.09
C GLU A 222 -10.04 -12.96 -5.85
N LEU A 223 -8.79 -12.72 -6.25
CA LEU A 223 -7.96 -13.71 -6.92
C LEU A 223 -7.73 -14.96 -6.05
N TYR A 224 -7.45 -14.77 -4.76
CA TYR A 224 -7.26 -15.84 -3.79
C TYR A 224 -8.51 -16.70 -3.62
N LEU A 225 -9.68 -16.08 -3.46
CA LEU A 225 -10.97 -16.80 -3.34
C LEU A 225 -11.31 -17.56 -4.63
N ARG A 226 -11.17 -16.90 -5.79
CA ARG A 226 -11.43 -17.50 -7.12
C ARG A 226 -10.62 -18.78 -7.37
N LEU A 227 -9.38 -18.82 -6.87
CA LEU A 227 -8.49 -19.96 -7.04
C LEU A 227 -8.62 -20.98 -5.89
N GLY A 228 -9.00 -20.55 -4.69
CA GLY A 228 -9.21 -21.42 -3.53
C GLY A 228 -10.45 -22.29 -3.61
N ASP A 229 -11.54 -21.77 -4.20
CA ASP A 229 -12.85 -22.46 -4.28
C ASP A 229 -12.91 -23.58 -5.32
N LYS A 230 -11.85 -23.79 -6.11
CA LYS A 230 -11.80 -24.85 -7.14
C LYS A 230 -11.49 -26.26 -6.61
N ARG A 231 -11.35 -26.41 -5.29
CA ARG A 231 -10.95 -27.67 -4.64
C ARG A 231 -12.11 -28.52 -4.13
#